data_AF-A0A1M3G2H4-F1
#
_entry.id   AF-A0A1M3G2H4-F1
#
_cell.length_a   1.000
_cell.length_b   1.000
_cell.length_c   1.000
_cell.angle_alpha   90.00
_cell.angle_beta   90.00
_cell.angle_gamma   90.00
#
_symmetry.space_group_name_H-M   'P 1'
#
loop_
_entity.id
_entity.type
_entity.pdbx_description
1 polymer ?
#
loop_
_entity_poly.entity_id
_entity_poly.type
_entity_poly.pdbx_seq_one_letter_code
_entity_poly.pdbx_strand_id
1 'polypeptide(L)'
;MQNFNLHKVKLFALAEAGIALIGLFLTWTIEKVGGQAMNQMGGGGMGQMGQMGQMGQMQMMNAMPATTQNGFNSWGWLSLVGVIVVVLATIMTGDKTKDYDRNSKNIVLAAFLAIAAGALIYYFRLSSVGKEAAMLYQQQYGISYSASAGIGLWSTLAAGAIGLAWVSGLLNKLNTPPPPSTPAATTGNASANPIV
;
A
#
# COMPACT_ATOMS: atom_id res chain seq x y z
N MET A 1 20.81 -16.51 25.29
CA MET A 1 19.97 -15.89 24.25
C MET A 1 20.23 -16.65 22.95
N GLN A 2 19.26 -17.41 22.45
CA GLN A 2 19.43 -18.15 21.19
C GLN A 2 19.54 -17.15 20.03
N ASN A 3 20.67 -17.15 19.32
CA ASN A 3 20.84 -16.37 18.10
C ASN A 3 19.85 -16.89 17.04
N PHE A 4 18.76 -16.16 16.82
CA PHE A 4 17.84 -16.41 15.70
C PHE A 4 18.59 -16.14 14.39
N ASN A 5 19.27 -17.15 13.87
CA ASN A 5 20.02 -17.06 12.62
C ASN A 5 19.04 -17.19 11.44
N LEU A 6 18.35 -16.09 11.13
CA LEU A 6 17.42 -15.97 10.03
C LEU A 6 18.14 -15.47 8.77
N HIS A 7 17.80 -16.05 7.62
CA HIS A 7 18.24 -15.52 6.33
C HIS A 7 17.76 -14.08 6.14
N LYS A 8 18.60 -13.22 5.54
CA LYS A 8 18.32 -11.78 5.39
C LYS A 8 16.95 -11.51 4.74
N VAL A 9 16.61 -12.26 3.69
CA VAL A 9 15.33 -12.10 2.96
C VAL A 9 14.12 -12.38 3.87
N LYS A 10 14.22 -13.38 4.76
CA LYS A 10 13.15 -13.73 5.72
C LYS A 10 12.98 -12.67 6.79
N LEU A 11 14.10 -12.09 7.25
CA LEU A 11 14.09 -10.99 8.21
C LEU A 11 13.44 -9.74 7.62
N PHE A 12 13.79 -9.38 6.38
CA PHE A 12 13.17 -8.26 5.68
C PHE A 12 11.68 -8.50 5.43
N ALA A 13 11.28 -9.71 5.02
CA ALA A 13 9.87 -10.04 4.85
C ALA A 13 9.07 -9.89 6.15
N LEU A 14 9.62 -10.29 7.30
CA LEU A 14 8.99 -10.09 8.61
C LEU A 14 8.93 -8.61 8.99
N ALA A 15 9.97 -7.83 8.70
CA ALA A 15 9.98 -6.39 8.96
C ALA A 15 8.88 -5.68 8.16
N GLU A 16 8.76 -5.96 6.86
CA GLU A 16 7.71 -5.39 6.00
C GLU A 16 6.31 -5.85 6.43
N ALA A 17 6.14 -7.11 6.82
CA ALA A 17 4.88 -7.58 7.41
C ALA A 17 4.53 -6.84 8.71
N GLY A 18 5.54 -6.53 9.54
CA GLY A 18 5.37 -5.72 10.75
C GLY A 18 4.97 -4.28 10.44
N ILE A 19 5.58 -3.65 9.43
CA ILE A 19 5.20 -2.30 8.98
C ILE A 19 3.77 -2.30 8.43
N ALA A 20 3.41 -3.28 7.62
CA ALA A 20 2.04 -3.44 7.12
C ALA A 20 1.03 -3.65 8.25
N LEU A 21 1.39 -4.41 9.28
CA LEU A 21 0.55 -4.59 10.47
C LEU A 21 0.34 -3.28 11.23
N ILE A 22 1.39 -2.51 11.46
CA ILE A 22 1.28 -1.17 12.08
C ILE A 22 0.42 -0.26 11.19
N GLY A 23 0.64 -0.29 9.88
CA GLY A 23 -0.14 0.44 8.89
C GLY A 23 -1.64 0.16 8.96
N LEU A 24 -2.06 -1.07 9.27
CA LEU A 24 -3.47 -1.43 9.48
C LEU A 24 -4.10 -0.75 10.70
N PHE A 25 -3.35 -0.54 11.78
CA PHE A 25 -3.84 0.19 12.96
C PHE A 25 -3.90 1.71 12.75
N LEU A 26 -3.07 2.23 11.86
CA LEU A 26 -3.06 3.64 11.50
C LEU A 26 -4.33 4.01 10.70
N THR A 27 -4.57 5.32 10.60
CA THR A 27 -5.71 5.87 9.88
C THR A 27 -5.62 5.57 8.38
N TRP A 28 -6.62 4.88 7.85
CA TRP A 28 -6.78 4.60 6.42
C TRP A 28 -7.74 5.58 5.76
N THR A 29 -8.73 6.08 6.49
CA THR A 29 -9.72 7.01 5.97
C THR A 29 -9.87 8.21 6.90
N ILE A 30 -9.90 9.39 6.29
CA ILE A 30 -10.19 10.66 6.95
C ILE A 30 -11.42 11.22 6.26
N GLU A 31 -12.54 11.26 6.99
CA GLU A 31 -13.81 11.84 6.54
C GLU A 31 -13.98 13.21 7.19
N LYS A 32 -14.35 14.22 6.40
CA LYS A 32 -14.61 15.58 6.87
C LYS A 32 -16.02 15.98 6.45
N VAL A 33 -16.79 16.48 7.41
CA VAL A 33 -18.15 17.00 7.20
C VAL A 33 -18.15 18.51 7.45
N GLY A 34 -18.62 19.27 6.47
CA GLY A 34 -18.72 20.73 6.51
C GLY A 34 -19.64 21.25 7.60
N GLY A 35 -19.18 22.25 8.34
CA GLY A 35 -19.86 22.84 9.51
C GLY A 35 -21.21 23.54 9.26
N GLN A 36 -21.78 23.46 8.06
CA GLN A 36 -23.15 23.96 7.82
C GLN A 36 -24.22 23.11 8.52
N ALA A 37 -23.87 21.88 8.96
CA ALA A 37 -24.74 21.05 9.80
C ALA A 37 -25.00 21.63 11.19
N MET A 38 -24.07 22.42 11.76
CA MET A 38 -24.20 22.92 13.13
C MET A 38 -24.97 24.24 13.24
N ASN A 39 -25.08 25.01 12.14
CA ASN A 39 -25.88 26.24 12.12
C ASN A 39 -27.38 26.02 11.79
N GLN A 40 -27.78 24.84 11.31
CA GLN A 40 -29.21 24.54 11.05
C GLN A 40 -29.92 23.82 12.19
N MET A 41 -29.19 23.29 13.20
CA MET A 41 -29.80 22.66 14.38
C MET A 41 -29.80 23.53 15.64
N GLY A 42 -29.22 24.74 15.61
CA GLY A 42 -29.23 25.63 16.77
C GLY A 42 -28.78 27.04 16.42
N GLY A 43 -29.68 27.86 15.89
CA GLY A 43 -29.34 29.26 15.63
C GLY A 43 -30.35 29.98 14.75
N GLY A 44 -31.53 30.26 15.29
CA GLY A 44 -32.36 31.32 14.73
C GLY A 44 -31.60 32.65 14.83
N GLY A 45 -31.20 33.22 13.71
CA GLY A 45 -30.62 34.57 13.69
C GLY A 45 -29.82 34.91 12.43
N MET A 46 -30.46 35.68 11.54
CA MET A 46 -29.84 36.68 10.64
C MET A 46 -28.87 36.10 9.58
N GLY A 47 -29.23 35.97 8.30
CA GLY A 47 -29.79 37.04 7.47
C GLY A 47 -28.81 38.20 7.41
N GLN A 48 -28.03 38.32 6.31
CA GLN A 48 -27.15 39.44 5.94
C GLN A 48 -25.63 39.27 6.18
N MET A 49 -24.93 38.53 5.30
CA MET A 49 -23.50 38.84 5.00
C MET A 49 -23.00 38.21 3.68
N GLY A 50 -23.69 38.51 2.57
CA GLY A 50 -23.42 37.94 1.23
C GLY A 50 -22.16 38.44 0.50
N GLN A 51 -21.17 39.07 1.16
CA GLN A 51 -20.02 39.64 0.44
C GLN A 51 -18.65 39.53 1.14
N MET A 52 -18.56 38.78 2.25
CA MET A 52 -17.28 38.44 2.90
C MET A 52 -16.94 36.94 2.82
N GLY A 53 -17.64 36.21 1.94
CA GLY A 53 -17.76 34.75 1.97
C GLY A 53 -16.61 33.93 1.37
N GLN A 54 -15.69 34.54 0.59
CA GLN A 54 -14.66 33.76 -0.11
C GLN A 54 -13.39 33.49 0.71
N MET A 55 -12.97 34.43 1.56
CA MET A 55 -11.81 34.22 2.45
C MET A 55 -12.17 33.46 3.74
N GLY A 56 -13.40 33.58 4.24
CA GLY A 56 -13.89 32.83 5.40
C GLY A 56 -14.20 31.36 5.11
N GLN A 57 -14.58 31.02 3.88
CA GLN A 57 -14.88 29.64 3.47
C GLN A 57 -13.67 28.70 3.58
N MET A 58 -12.46 29.18 3.27
CA MET A 58 -11.25 28.36 3.38
C MET A 58 -10.86 28.07 4.84
N GLN A 59 -11.07 29.02 5.76
CA GLN A 59 -10.79 28.78 7.19
C GLN A 59 -11.83 27.85 7.84
N MET A 60 -13.09 27.89 7.41
CA MET A 60 -14.12 26.98 7.93
C MET A 60 -13.98 25.53 7.43
N MET A 61 -13.24 25.28 6.34
CA MET A 61 -12.91 23.93 5.89
C MET A 61 -11.84 23.25 6.76
N ASN A 62 -11.03 24.04 7.49
CA ASN A 62 -10.01 23.52 8.40
C ASN A 62 -10.56 23.20 9.81
N ALA A 63 -11.78 23.66 10.12
CA ALA A 63 -12.47 23.42 11.40
C ALA A 63 -13.58 22.36 11.30
N MET A 64 -13.56 21.52 10.25
CA MET A 64 -14.51 20.42 10.09
C MET A 64 -14.15 19.28 11.06
N PRO A 65 -15.09 18.78 11.89
CA PRO A 65 -14.86 17.58 12.68
C PRO A 65 -14.52 16.43 11.73
N ALA A 66 -13.33 15.85 11.92
CA ALA A 66 -12.84 14.77 11.09
C ALA A 66 -13.08 13.43 11.79
N THR A 67 -13.77 12.52 11.13
CA THR A 67 -13.89 11.13 11.57
C THR A 67 -12.82 10.31 10.90
N THR A 68 -12.06 9.55 11.68
CA THR A 68 -10.97 8.71 11.16
C THR A 68 -11.31 7.24 11.35
N GLN A 69 -11.06 6.43 10.33
CA GLN A 69 -11.19 4.98 10.39
C GLN A 69 -9.84 4.31 10.09
N ASN A 70 -9.56 3.20 10.76
CA ASN A 70 -8.35 2.40 10.55
C ASN A 70 -8.56 1.36 9.42
N GLY A 71 -7.52 0.59 9.14
CA GLY A 71 -7.50 -0.43 8.09
C GLY A 71 -8.26 -1.71 8.39
N PHE A 72 -8.91 -1.86 9.54
CA PHE A 72 -9.69 -3.07 9.87
C PHE A 72 -11.13 -3.02 9.33
N ASN A 73 -11.43 -2.08 8.44
CA ASN A 73 -12.70 -1.99 7.74
C ASN A 73 -12.58 -2.48 6.29
N SER A 74 -13.68 -2.97 5.72
CA SER A 74 -13.76 -3.26 4.28
C SER A 74 -12.65 -4.24 3.82
N TRP A 75 -11.92 -3.90 2.76
CA TRP A 75 -10.89 -4.73 2.14
C TRP A 75 -9.55 -4.76 2.89
N GLY A 76 -9.38 -4.00 3.97
CA GLY A 76 -8.13 -4.09 4.75
C GLY A 76 -7.97 -5.41 5.51
N TRP A 77 -9.06 -6.19 5.68
CA TRP A 77 -8.98 -7.59 6.12
C TRP A 77 -8.17 -8.47 5.15
N LEU A 78 -8.20 -8.18 3.86
CA LEU A 78 -7.37 -8.91 2.88
C LEU A 78 -5.88 -8.65 3.15
N SER A 79 -5.53 -7.41 3.49
CA SER A 79 -4.17 -7.07 3.88
C SER A 79 -3.76 -7.74 5.19
N LEU A 80 -4.66 -7.85 6.18
CA LEU A 80 -4.39 -8.60 7.41
C LEU A 80 -4.13 -10.09 7.13
N VAL A 81 -4.95 -10.73 6.29
CA VAL A 81 -4.75 -12.12 5.88
C VAL A 81 -3.39 -12.28 5.20
N GLY A 82 -3.02 -11.36 4.30
CA GLY A 82 -1.69 -11.34 3.70
C GLY A 82 -0.57 -11.27 4.73
N VAL A 83 -0.67 -10.37 5.72
CA VAL A 83 0.30 -10.27 6.82
C VAL A 83 0.43 -11.58 7.60
N ILE A 84 -0.70 -12.19 7.97
CA ILE A 84 -0.71 -13.47 8.69
C ILE A 84 -0.02 -14.57 7.87
N VAL A 85 -0.32 -14.64 6.56
CA VAL A 85 0.30 -15.63 5.68
C VAL A 85 1.81 -15.41 5.55
N VAL A 86 2.30 -14.16 5.44
CA VAL A 86 3.75 -13.89 5.43
C VAL A 86 4.41 -14.37 6.72
N VAL A 87 3.81 -14.06 7.86
CA VAL A 87 4.34 -14.47 9.18
C VAL A 87 4.38 -15.99 9.30
N LEU A 88 3.26 -16.67 9.00
CA LEU A 88 3.18 -18.13 9.06
C LEU A 88 4.16 -18.80 8.09
N ALA A 89 4.19 -18.37 6.83
CA ALA A 89 5.10 -18.92 5.84
C ALA A 89 6.56 -18.75 6.27
N THR A 90 6.91 -17.62 6.89
CA THR A 90 8.29 -17.35 7.33
C THR A 90 8.69 -18.15 8.57
N ILE A 91 7.78 -18.33 9.53
CA ILE A 91 8.07 -19.09 10.76
C ILE A 91 8.04 -20.60 10.52
N MET A 92 7.16 -21.06 9.64
CA MET A 92 6.96 -22.48 9.32
C MET A 92 7.92 -23.01 8.24
N THR A 93 8.74 -22.16 7.61
CA THR A 93 9.77 -22.65 6.68
C THR A 93 10.82 -23.47 7.47
N GLY A 94 11.07 -24.72 7.04
CA GLY A 94 11.91 -25.67 7.78
C GLY A 94 13.34 -25.19 8.07
N ASP A 95 14.06 -24.71 7.04
CA ASP A 95 15.42 -24.19 7.22
C ASP A 95 15.42 -22.66 7.27
N LYS A 96 15.63 -22.10 8.46
CA LYS A 96 15.59 -20.65 8.72
C LYS A 96 16.84 -19.92 8.24
N THR A 97 17.93 -20.65 8.02
CA THR A 97 19.24 -20.09 7.62
C THR A 97 19.35 -19.85 6.12
N LYS A 98 18.48 -20.50 5.34
CA LYS A 98 18.44 -20.41 3.89
C LYS A 98 17.31 -19.52 3.41
N ASP A 99 17.43 -19.11 2.14
CA ASP A 99 16.35 -18.40 1.45
C ASP A 99 15.06 -19.24 1.38
N TYR A 100 13.95 -18.62 1.00
CA TYR A 100 12.69 -19.33 0.80
C TYR A 100 12.84 -20.42 -0.27
N ASP A 101 12.32 -21.61 0.01
CA ASP A 101 12.11 -22.61 -1.04
C ASP A 101 11.09 -22.08 -2.06
N ARG A 102 11.07 -22.70 -3.25
CA ARG A 102 10.24 -22.22 -4.37
C ARG A 102 8.76 -22.13 -4.02
N ASN A 103 8.23 -23.04 -3.21
CA ASN A 103 6.82 -23.05 -2.84
C ASN A 103 6.52 -21.95 -1.83
N SER A 104 7.30 -21.88 -0.73
CA SER A 104 7.16 -20.83 0.29
C SER A 104 7.36 -19.43 -0.30
N LYS A 105 8.29 -19.28 -1.25
CA LYS A 105 8.53 -18.02 -1.96
C LYS A 105 7.28 -17.55 -2.72
N ASN A 106 6.62 -18.45 -3.45
CA ASN A 106 5.40 -18.12 -4.18
C ASN A 106 4.26 -17.76 -3.24
N ILE A 107 4.13 -18.46 -2.10
CA ILE A 107 3.13 -18.15 -1.07
C ILE A 107 3.38 -16.76 -0.48
N VAL A 108 4.63 -16.44 -0.12
CA VAL A 108 4.99 -15.12 0.43
C VAL A 108 4.78 -14.01 -0.60
N LEU A 109 5.09 -14.25 -1.87
CA LEU A 109 4.78 -13.30 -2.95
C LEU A 109 3.28 -13.08 -3.10
N ALA A 110 2.48 -14.16 -3.12
CA ALA A 110 1.02 -14.05 -3.18
C ALA A 110 0.47 -13.28 -1.96
N ALA A 111 1.06 -13.48 -0.78
CA ALA A 111 0.67 -12.80 0.43
C ALA A 111 0.99 -11.30 0.41
N PHE A 112 2.19 -10.90 -0.04
CA PHE A 112 2.51 -9.48 -0.24
C PHE A 112 1.67 -8.82 -1.34
N LEU A 113 1.32 -9.59 -2.39
CA LEU A 113 0.36 -9.14 -3.39
C LEU A 113 -1.01 -8.91 -2.76
N ALA A 114 -1.48 -9.79 -1.88
CA ALA A 114 -2.74 -9.61 -1.15
C ALA A 114 -2.70 -8.39 -0.22
N ILE A 115 -1.56 -8.11 0.43
CA ILE A 115 -1.35 -6.88 1.22
C ILE A 115 -1.54 -5.63 0.36
N ALA A 116 -0.80 -5.55 -0.75
CA ALA A 116 -0.86 -4.40 -1.66
C ALA A 116 -2.24 -4.27 -2.33
N ALA A 117 -2.81 -5.38 -2.79
CA ALA A 117 -4.13 -5.42 -3.42
C ALA A 117 -5.23 -5.01 -2.44
N GLY A 118 -5.19 -5.47 -1.18
CA GLY A 118 -6.15 -5.07 -0.16
C GLY A 118 -6.17 -3.56 0.08
N ALA A 119 -5.00 -2.93 0.16
CA ALA A 119 -4.86 -1.48 0.29
C ALA A 119 -5.34 -0.73 -0.96
N LEU A 120 -5.00 -1.22 -2.16
CA LEU A 120 -5.43 -0.62 -3.43
C LEU A 120 -6.94 -0.72 -3.66
N ILE A 121 -7.54 -1.88 -3.41
CA ILE A 121 -8.98 -2.08 -3.56
C ILE A 121 -9.72 -1.19 -2.56
N TYR A 122 -9.20 -1.08 -1.32
CA TYR A 122 -9.74 -0.13 -0.35
C TYR A 122 -9.70 1.30 -0.88
N TYR A 123 -8.56 1.73 -1.44
CA TYR A 123 -8.41 3.07 -2.01
C TYR A 123 -9.40 3.34 -3.16
N PHE A 124 -9.58 2.40 -4.07
CA PHE A 124 -10.55 2.55 -5.16
C PHE A 124 -11.98 2.60 -4.67
N ARG A 125 -12.32 1.80 -3.65
CA ARG A 125 -13.63 1.87 -2.99
C ARG A 125 -13.84 3.23 -2.31
N LEU A 126 -12.83 3.73 -1.60
CA LEU A 126 -12.89 5.04 -0.98
C LEU A 126 -13.05 6.16 -2.01
N SER A 127 -12.33 6.07 -3.12
CA SER A 127 -12.37 7.07 -4.20
C SER A 127 -13.68 7.06 -4.99
N SER A 128 -14.36 5.92 -5.08
CA SER A 128 -15.66 5.79 -5.75
C SER A 128 -16.80 6.19 -4.81
N VAL A 129 -16.91 5.51 -3.67
CA VAL A 129 -17.98 5.73 -2.67
C VAL A 129 -17.86 7.10 -2.01
N GLY A 130 -16.64 7.57 -1.73
CA GLY A 130 -16.41 8.87 -1.10
C GLY A 130 -16.85 10.05 -1.98
N LYS A 131 -16.70 9.94 -3.31
CA LYS A 131 -17.16 10.97 -4.25
C LYS A 131 -18.67 10.97 -4.41
N GLU A 132 -19.28 9.80 -4.48
CA GLU A 132 -20.74 9.65 -4.53
C GLU A 132 -21.40 10.18 -3.25
N ALA A 133 -20.85 9.81 -2.09
CA ALA A 133 -21.30 10.35 -0.81
C ALA A 133 -21.16 11.88 -0.76
N ALA A 134 -20.04 12.43 -1.24
CA ALA A 134 -19.84 13.88 -1.30
C ALA A 134 -20.93 14.60 -2.11
N MET A 135 -21.31 14.06 -3.27
CA MET A 135 -22.36 14.63 -4.10
C MET A 135 -23.74 14.52 -3.42
N LEU A 136 -24.06 13.38 -2.81
CA LEU A 136 -25.34 13.17 -2.12
C LEU A 136 -25.50 14.10 -0.90
N TYR A 137 -24.46 14.23 -0.06
CA TYR A 137 -24.50 15.12 1.09
C TYR A 137 -24.62 16.60 0.68
N GLN A 138 -23.95 17.00 -0.40
CA GLN A 138 -24.07 18.34 -0.95
C GLN A 138 -25.45 18.59 -1.56
N GLN A 139 -26.02 17.62 -2.26
CA GLN A 139 -27.32 17.76 -2.93
C GLN A 139 -28.50 17.72 -1.93
N GLN A 140 -28.44 16.84 -0.94
CA GLN A 140 -29.55 16.61 -0.02
C GLN A 140 -29.55 17.57 1.18
N TYR A 141 -28.37 17.92 1.68
CA TYR A 141 -28.25 18.72 2.90
C TYR A 141 -27.49 20.04 2.71
N GLY A 142 -26.97 20.30 1.51
CA GLY A 142 -26.10 21.46 1.27
C GLY A 142 -24.78 21.40 2.04
N ILE A 143 -24.39 20.23 2.56
CA ILE A 143 -23.19 20.05 3.39
C ILE A 143 -22.05 19.52 2.53
N SER A 144 -20.88 20.16 2.59
CA SER A 144 -19.67 19.63 1.95
C SER A 144 -19.16 18.40 2.67
N TYR A 145 -19.00 17.28 1.98
CA TYR A 145 -18.35 16.07 2.51
C TYR A 145 -17.09 15.75 1.71
N SER A 146 -16.04 15.31 2.39
CA SER A 146 -14.79 14.89 1.75
C SER A 146 -14.23 13.67 2.47
N ALA A 147 -13.82 12.66 1.69
CA ALA A 147 -13.13 11.48 2.20
C ALA A 147 -11.78 11.34 1.52
N SER A 148 -10.71 11.14 2.29
CA SER A 148 -9.36 10.99 1.78
C SER A 148 -8.63 9.80 2.41
N ALA A 149 -7.63 9.30 1.69
CA ALA A 149 -6.78 8.21 2.17
C ALA A 149 -5.77 8.74 3.19
N GLY A 150 -5.69 8.06 4.34
CA GLY A 150 -4.74 8.35 5.41
C GLY A 150 -3.39 7.66 5.22
N ILE A 151 -2.43 7.99 6.08
CA ILE A 151 -1.05 7.47 6.03
C ILE A 151 -0.97 5.95 6.27
N GLY A 152 -1.94 5.37 6.99
CA GLY A 152 -2.01 3.93 7.24
C GLY A 152 -2.22 3.13 5.95
N LEU A 153 -3.05 3.64 5.04
CA LEU A 153 -3.29 2.99 3.75
C LEU A 153 -2.01 3.00 2.90
N TRP A 154 -1.36 4.16 2.80
CA TRP A 154 -0.16 4.32 1.98
C TRP A 154 1.03 3.54 2.53
N SER A 155 1.21 3.51 3.85
CA SER A 155 2.26 2.71 4.49
C SER A 155 2.04 1.21 4.29
N THR A 156 0.81 0.73 4.39
CA THR A 156 0.47 -0.67 4.11
C THR A 156 0.71 -1.03 2.65
N LEU A 157 0.33 -0.16 1.72
CA LEU A 157 0.57 -0.35 0.30
C LEU A 157 2.07 -0.38 -0.03
N ALA A 158 2.83 0.57 0.53
CA ALA A 158 4.28 0.64 0.37
C ALA A 158 4.94 -0.63 0.90
N ALA A 159 4.59 -1.08 2.10
CA ALA A 159 5.12 -2.32 2.67
C ALA A 159 4.80 -3.55 1.80
N GLY A 160 3.57 -3.64 1.27
CA GLY A 160 3.19 -4.69 0.32
C GLY A 160 4.06 -4.69 -0.95
N ALA A 161 4.24 -3.52 -1.57
CA ALA A 161 5.02 -3.37 -2.79
C ALA A 161 6.53 -3.59 -2.58
N ILE A 162 7.10 -3.08 -1.49
CA ILE A 162 8.51 -3.28 -1.11
C ILE A 162 8.74 -4.76 -0.82
N GLY A 163 7.85 -5.41 -0.06
CA GLY A 163 7.91 -6.85 0.21
C GLY A 163 7.91 -7.70 -1.07
N LEU A 164 7.05 -7.35 -2.04
CA LEU A 164 7.06 -8.00 -3.36
C LEU A 164 8.40 -7.83 -4.09
N ALA A 165 8.91 -6.59 -4.17
CA ALA A 165 10.17 -6.29 -4.85
C ALA A 165 11.35 -7.02 -4.21
N TRP A 166 11.36 -7.12 -2.88
CA TRP A 166 12.42 -7.77 -2.12
C TRP A 166 12.40 -9.28 -2.27
N VAL A 167 11.25 -9.92 -2.04
CA VAL A 167 11.12 -11.38 -2.08
C VAL A 167 11.26 -11.92 -3.51
N SER A 168 10.78 -11.19 -4.51
CA SER A 168 10.93 -11.60 -5.91
C SER A 168 12.41 -11.59 -6.36
N GLY A 169 13.26 -10.80 -5.71
CA GLY A 169 14.64 -10.58 -6.10
C GLY A 169 14.78 -9.65 -7.31
N LEU A 170 13.73 -8.88 -7.64
CA LEU A 170 13.76 -7.92 -8.75
C LEU A 170 14.89 -6.89 -8.58
N LEU A 171 15.13 -6.46 -7.33
CA LEU A 171 16.18 -5.52 -6.97
C LEU A 171 17.59 -6.05 -7.26
N ASN A 172 17.78 -7.36 -7.19
CA ASN A 172 19.07 -7.98 -7.52
C ASN A 172 19.28 -8.10 -9.04
N LYS A 173 18.20 -8.21 -9.82
CA LYS A 173 18.24 -8.29 -11.29
C LYS A 173 18.49 -6.93 -11.96
N LEU A 174 18.19 -5.83 -11.28
CA LEU A 174 18.48 -4.48 -11.79
C LEU A 174 19.96 -4.11 -11.66
N ASN A 175 20.73 -4.87 -10.89
CA ASN A 175 22.14 -4.59 -10.62
C ASN A 175 23.10 -5.60 -11.30
N THR A 176 22.59 -6.50 -12.14
CA THR A 176 23.45 -7.37 -12.94
C THR A 176 23.96 -6.58 -14.15
N PRO A 177 25.29 -6.46 -14.33
CA PRO A 177 25.88 -5.85 -15.53
C PRO A 177 25.36 -6.55 -16.79
N PRO A 178 25.27 -5.83 -17.93
CA PRO A 178 24.91 -6.46 -19.19
C PRO A 178 25.80 -7.67 -19.47
N PRO A 179 25.27 -8.75 -20.06
CA PRO A 179 26.05 -9.94 -20.37
C PRO A 179 27.27 -9.52 -21.20
N PRO A 180 28.47 -10.06 -20.93
CA PRO A 180 29.64 -9.80 -21.76
C PRO A 180 29.27 -10.13 -23.21
N SER A 181 29.47 -9.16 -24.11
CA SER A 181 29.28 -9.36 -25.54
C SER A 181 30.11 -10.56 -25.95
N THR A 182 29.44 -11.64 -26.36
CA THR A 182 30.08 -12.84 -26.91
C THR A 182 31.06 -12.38 -27.99
N PRO A 183 32.37 -12.69 -27.91
CA PRO A 183 33.28 -12.43 -29.02
C PRO A 183 32.68 -13.13 -30.24
N ALA A 184 32.45 -12.36 -31.30
CA ALA A 184 31.99 -12.89 -32.58
C ALA A 184 32.87 -14.10 -32.93
N ALA A 185 32.22 -15.24 -33.16
CA ALA A 185 32.89 -16.46 -33.57
C ALA A 185 33.83 -16.12 -34.73
N THR A 186 35.13 -16.13 -34.46
CA THR A 186 36.14 -16.01 -35.51
C THR A 186 36.02 -17.30 -36.31
N THR A 187 35.37 -17.21 -37.47
CA THR A 187 35.32 -18.26 -38.46
C THR A 187 36.74 -18.65 -38.81
N GLY A 188 37.22 -19.76 -38.23
CA GLY A 188 38.50 -20.36 -38.56
C GLY A 188 38.46 -20.84 -40.00
N ASN A 189 39.10 -20.08 -40.89
CA ASN A 189 39.48 -20.56 -42.20
C ASN A 189 40.91 -21.10 -42.09
N ALA A 190 41.05 -22.40 -41.85
CA ALA A 190 42.31 -23.11 -41.97
C ALA A 190 42.06 -24.37 -42.80
N SER A 191 42.07 -24.18 -44.12
CA SER A 191 42.28 -25.23 -45.10
C SER A 191 43.70 -25.77 -45.00
N ALA A 192 43.86 -27.03 -44.59
CA ALA A 192 44.89 -27.95 -45.08
C ALA A 192 44.63 -29.36 -44.50
N ASN A 193 44.23 -30.27 -45.39
CA ASN A 193 44.03 -31.70 -45.12
C ASN A 193 45.40 -32.42 -44.98
N PRO A 194 45.47 -33.61 -44.34
CA PRO A 194 46.72 -34.26 -43.96
C PRO A 194 47.34 -35.08 -45.10
N ILE A 195 48.63 -35.33 -44.93
CA ILE A 195 49.53 -36.22 -45.66
C ILE A 195 48.84 -37.55 -46.04
N VAL A 196 48.70 -37.83 -47.34
CA VAL A 196 49.33 -38.94 -48.12
C VAL A 196 49.40 -38.50 -49.58
#